data_AF-A0A397AXC4-F1
#
_entry.id   AF-A0A397AXC4-F1
#
_cell.length_a   1.000
_cell.length_b   1.000
_cell.length_c   1.000
_cell.angle_alpha   90.00
_cell.angle_beta   90.00
_cell.angle_gamma   90.00
#
_symmetry.space_group_name_H-M   'P 1'
#
loop_
_entity.id
_entity.type
_entity.pdbx_description
1 polymer ?
#
loop_
_entity_poly.entity_id
_entity_poly.type
_entity_poly.pdbx_seq_one_letter_code
_entity_poly.pdbx_strand_id
1 'polypeptide(L)'
;MEPLFIYVLLADCANNNDPKDWRDAMSLPDLSSCFHFPAATPKYFEVCLIGTLRYCATPLEEVPETELQYFNFSAPDNGTLFILLSMFISFGYVLAASASDAMVVEYAQREPVATRGRIQTVVYVVREITGSLAYLVSAIGLNGPNYGGAVSFALSPNAPYGIALAPCVLVVLSTIFVLVEKKSEAVSFPLWWGNFWESLQSRVMWQICLFRFLISVFNGVRTTAALPISTYWAGVEPLNDALSNVIGNLLFASVLVIVGKWGLHWNWRWTIAAGTLGMIVIDGFVVFLTIWNVVRNQWFFNGVGLAEQFPYGLRYIVSTYVAVEIADKGNEGATYGLITTVSSLSGPFATIIYKYANSYFKVRQNDVKSDTLEVRWDVTYVYFISYGSKIASLFWLFLLP
;
A
#
# COMPACT_ATOMS: atom_id res chain seq x y z
N MET A 1 -1.42 6.62 7.13
CA MET A 1 -2.29 5.56 6.59
C MET A 1 -2.26 5.67 5.08
N GLU A 2 -1.32 5.01 4.43
CA GLU A 2 -1.52 4.67 3.02
C GLU A 2 -2.84 3.90 2.90
N PRO A 3 -3.56 3.99 1.77
CA PRO A 3 -4.77 3.23 1.51
C PRO A 3 -4.51 1.71 1.42
N LEU A 4 -3.35 1.21 1.89
CA LEU A 4 -3.00 -0.20 1.93
C LEU A 4 -4.01 -1.03 2.73
N PHE A 5 -4.67 -0.49 3.76
CA PHE A 5 -5.74 -1.24 4.44
C PHE A 5 -6.91 -1.50 3.49
N ILE A 6 -7.31 -0.49 2.71
CA ILE A 6 -8.39 -0.58 1.71
C ILE A 6 -7.95 -1.40 0.49
N TYR A 7 -6.69 -1.29 0.06
CA TYR A 7 -6.13 -2.08 -1.04
C TYR A 7 -5.89 -3.54 -0.65
N VAL A 8 -5.56 -3.86 0.60
CA VAL A 8 -5.45 -5.25 1.09
C VAL A 8 -6.85 -5.85 1.21
N LEU A 9 -7.83 -5.08 1.71
CA LEU A 9 -9.24 -5.48 1.73
C LEU A 9 -9.84 -5.67 0.32
N LEU A 10 -9.48 -4.82 -0.65
CA LEU A 10 -9.88 -4.95 -2.05
C LEU A 10 -9.07 -6.01 -2.81
N ALA A 11 -7.81 -6.22 -2.45
CA ALA A 11 -6.95 -7.21 -3.07
C ALA A 11 -7.42 -8.63 -2.74
N ASP A 12 -7.96 -8.88 -1.54
CA ASP A 12 -8.57 -10.17 -1.20
C ASP A 12 -9.87 -10.41 -1.98
N CYS A 13 -10.75 -9.41 -2.11
CA CYS A 13 -11.91 -9.51 -3.02
C CYS A 13 -11.51 -9.78 -4.48
N ALA A 14 -10.37 -9.23 -4.92
CA ALA A 14 -9.88 -9.38 -6.29
C ALA A 14 -8.92 -10.57 -6.49
N ASN A 15 -8.58 -11.32 -5.45
CA ASN A 15 -7.73 -12.52 -5.53
C ASN A 15 -8.55 -13.80 -5.73
N ASN A 16 -9.88 -13.70 -5.66
CA ASN A 16 -10.81 -14.82 -5.84
C ASN A 16 -11.65 -14.75 -7.13
N ASN A 17 -11.44 -13.76 -8.00
CA ASN A 17 -12.23 -13.62 -9.22
C ASN A 17 -11.66 -14.45 -10.36
N ASP A 18 -12.42 -15.47 -10.76
CA ASP A 18 -12.31 -16.19 -12.01
C ASP A 18 -12.35 -15.21 -13.20
N PRO A 19 -11.33 -15.16 -14.07
CA PRO A 19 -11.32 -14.23 -15.21
C PRO A 19 -12.41 -14.51 -16.26
N LYS A 20 -13.19 -15.60 -16.14
CA LYS A 20 -14.25 -15.94 -17.10
C LYS A 20 -15.58 -15.19 -16.92
N ASP A 21 -15.87 -14.62 -15.74
CA ASP A 21 -17.24 -14.15 -15.39
C ASP A 21 -17.39 -12.65 -15.11
N TRP A 22 -16.55 -11.80 -15.70
CA TRP A 22 -16.72 -10.34 -15.58
C TRP A 22 -18.01 -9.80 -16.22
N ARG A 23 -18.70 -10.60 -17.05
CA ARG A 23 -19.93 -10.19 -17.75
C ARG A 23 -21.19 -10.25 -16.89
N ASP A 24 -21.21 -11.12 -15.88
CA ASP A 24 -22.41 -11.32 -15.05
C ASP A 24 -22.43 -10.41 -13.81
N ALA A 25 -21.27 -9.89 -13.39
CA ALA A 25 -21.16 -8.89 -12.31
C ALA A 25 -21.73 -7.50 -12.68
N MET A 26 -21.98 -7.24 -13.97
CA MET A 26 -22.51 -5.95 -14.46
C MET A 26 -24.00 -5.99 -14.81
N SER A 27 -24.71 -7.11 -14.64
CA SER A 27 -26.04 -7.32 -15.24
C SER A 27 -27.23 -7.42 -14.28
N LEU A 28 -27.14 -7.04 -13.01
CA LEU A 28 -28.31 -7.05 -12.11
C LEU A 28 -28.74 -5.65 -11.65
N PRO A 29 -29.96 -5.21 -12.00
CA PRO A 29 -30.55 -3.98 -11.54
C PRO A 29 -31.30 -4.25 -10.22
N ASP A 30 -30.95 -3.55 -9.13
CA ASP A 30 -31.97 -3.10 -8.18
C ASP A 30 -31.43 -2.03 -7.22
N LEU A 31 -31.68 -0.78 -7.62
CA LEU A 31 -31.48 0.45 -6.89
C LEU A 31 -32.75 0.75 -6.07
N SER A 32 -33.02 0.05 -4.97
CA SER A 32 -34.08 0.48 -4.03
C SER A 32 -34.09 -0.27 -2.69
N SER A 33 -33.09 -0.06 -1.84
CA SER A 33 -33.26 -0.30 -0.38
C SER A 33 -32.16 0.41 0.44
N CYS A 34 -32.03 1.72 0.23
CA CYS A 34 -31.28 2.59 1.12
C CYS A 34 -32.08 2.86 2.40
N PHE A 35 -31.37 2.87 3.54
CA PHE A 35 -31.82 3.24 4.89
C PHE A 35 -32.50 2.15 5.74
N HIS A 36 -31.68 1.24 6.28
CA HIS A 36 -31.76 0.91 7.70
C HIS A 36 -30.38 0.49 8.23
N PHE A 37 -29.92 1.18 9.28
CA PHE A 37 -28.76 0.76 10.09
C PHE A 37 -29.21 -0.31 11.08
N PRO A 38 -28.69 -1.55 10.99
CA PRO A 38 -28.42 -2.29 12.22
C PRO A 38 -27.02 -2.90 12.25
N ALA A 39 -26.44 -2.87 13.46
CA ALA A 39 -25.21 -3.48 13.95
C ALA A 39 -24.55 -4.54 13.04
N ALA A 40 -23.44 -4.14 12.40
CA ALA A 40 -22.59 -5.03 11.61
C ALA A 40 -21.81 -6.01 12.52
N THR A 41 -22.16 -7.29 12.43
CA THR A 41 -21.28 -8.41 12.83
C THR A 41 -20.29 -8.69 11.69
N PRO A 42 -19.06 -9.17 11.95
CA PRO A 42 -18.09 -9.41 10.88
C PRO A 42 -18.49 -10.65 10.08
N LYS A 43 -19.11 -10.45 8.90
CA LYS A 43 -19.45 -11.49 7.91
C LYS A 43 -18.57 -11.41 6.65
N TYR A 44 -17.39 -10.79 6.74
CA TYR A 44 -16.77 -10.13 5.58
C TYR A 44 -15.69 -10.90 4.81
N PHE A 45 -15.47 -12.18 5.07
CA PHE A 45 -14.45 -12.95 4.35
C PHE A 45 -14.86 -14.42 4.24
N GLU A 46 -14.31 -15.14 3.26
CA GLU A 46 -14.27 -16.61 3.24
C GLU A 46 -13.42 -17.10 4.43
N VAL A 47 -13.94 -16.90 5.64
CA VAL A 47 -13.26 -17.23 6.88
C VAL A 47 -13.90 -18.49 7.39
N CYS A 48 -13.08 -19.49 7.61
CA CYS A 48 -13.35 -20.59 8.52
C CYS A 48 -13.76 -19.97 9.86
N LEU A 49 -15.06 -19.96 10.18
CA LEU A 49 -15.69 -19.08 11.16
C LEU A 49 -15.33 -19.37 12.62
N ILE A 50 -14.46 -20.34 12.94
CA ILE A 50 -14.18 -20.72 14.32
C ILE A 50 -12.72 -21.15 14.48
N GLY A 51 -12.02 -20.54 15.45
CA GLY A 51 -10.62 -20.78 15.81
C GLY A 51 -10.28 -22.15 16.43
N THR A 52 -10.98 -23.22 16.04
CA THR A 52 -10.73 -24.59 16.52
C THR A 52 -10.80 -25.69 15.45
N LEU A 53 -10.94 -25.36 14.16
CA LEU A 53 -11.09 -26.37 13.12
C LEU A 53 -9.78 -26.73 12.42
N ARG A 54 -9.42 -28.02 12.52
CA ARG A 54 -8.24 -28.65 11.91
C ARG A 54 -8.13 -28.46 10.39
N TYR A 55 -9.22 -28.03 9.74
CA TYR A 55 -9.39 -27.99 8.28
C TYR A 55 -9.32 -26.58 7.66
N CYS A 56 -9.11 -25.51 8.44
CA CYS A 56 -8.95 -24.18 7.83
C CYS A 56 -7.67 -24.07 6.96
N ALA A 57 -6.66 -24.89 7.26
CA ALA A 57 -5.40 -24.98 6.51
C ALA A 57 -5.45 -25.96 5.34
N THR A 58 -6.48 -26.82 5.24
CA THR A 58 -6.61 -27.76 4.12
C THR A 58 -7.20 -27.05 2.88
N PRO A 59 -6.89 -27.52 1.67
CA PRO A 59 -7.59 -27.08 0.46
C PRO A 59 -9.10 -27.33 0.59
N LEU A 60 -9.92 -26.41 0.07
CA LEU A 60 -11.39 -26.48 0.24
C LEU A 60 -11.99 -27.79 -0.30
N GLU A 61 -11.41 -28.32 -1.38
CA GLU A 61 -11.83 -29.59 -2.00
C GLU A 61 -11.61 -30.82 -1.11
N GLU A 62 -10.72 -30.72 -0.13
CA GLU A 62 -10.39 -31.79 0.81
C GLU A 62 -11.12 -31.64 2.17
N VAL A 63 -11.92 -30.58 2.34
CA VAL A 63 -12.67 -30.33 3.57
C VAL A 63 -13.91 -31.23 3.60
N PRO A 64 -14.15 -32.00 4.68
CA PRO A 64 -15.37 -32.79 4.83
C PRO A 64 -16.64 -31.95 4.75
N GLU A 65 -17.71 -32.45 4.13
CA GLU A 65 -18.97 -31.71 3.94
C GLU A 65 -19.58 -31.19 5.25
N THR A 66 -19.41 -31.92 6.36
CA THR A 66 -19.89 -31.53 7.69
C THR A 66 -19.21 -30.27 8.24
N GLU A 67 -18.02 -29.96 7.74
CA GLU A 67 -17.23 -28.80 8.17
C GLU A 67 -17.44 -27.57 7.27
N LEU A 68 -18.07 -27.74 6.10
CA LEU A 68 -18.36 -26.64 5.16
C LEU A 68 -19.32 -25.60 5.77
N GLN A 69 -20.14 -25.98 6.75
CA GLN A 69 -21.03 -25.05 7.47
C GLN A 69 -20.28 -23.92 8.19
N TYR A 70 -18.99 -24.12 8.47
CA TYR A 70 -18.13 -23.11 9.09
C TYR A 70 -17.48 -22.18 8.07
N PHE A 71 -17.72 -22.35 6.77
CA PHE A 71 -17.24 -21.46 5.73
C PHE A 71 -18.36 -20.51 5.31
N ASN A 72 -18.05 -19.21 5.26
CA ASN A 72 -19.01 -18.19 4.87
C ASN A 72 -19.01 -17.96 3.34
N PHE A 73 -19.85 -18.72 2.63
CA PHE A 73 -19.99 -18.60 1.18
C PHE A 73 -20.69 -17.31 0.72
N SER A 74 -21.42 -16.62 1.60
CA SER A 74 -22.09 -15.34 1.30
C SER A 74 -21.22 -14.11 1.62
N ALA A 75 -19.94 -14.31 1.95
CA ALA A 75 -19.00 -13.21 2.14
C ALA A 75 -18.86 -12.30 0.90
N PRO A 76 -18.79 -12.84 -0.35
CA PRO A 76 -18.67 -12.02 -1.55
C PRO A 76 -19.85 -11.06 -1.76
N ASP A 77 -21.08 -11.48 -1.42
CA ASP A 77 -22.31 -10.71 -1.64
C ASP A 77 -22.34 -9.38 -0.86
N ASN A 78 -21.62 -9.30 0.25
CA ASN A 78 -21.55 -8.11 1.10
C ASN A 78 -20.37 -7.18 0.76
N GLY A 79 -19.52 -7.58 -0.19
CA GLY A 79 -18.33 -6.82 -0.57
C GLY A 79 -18.65 -5.43 -1.10
N THR A 80 -19.68 -5.30 -1.96
CA THR A 80 -20.00 -4.05 -2.66
C THR A 80 -20.23 -2.86 -1.72
N LEU A 81 -20.98 -3.04 -0.63
CA LEU A 81 -21.22 -1.97 0.34
C LEU A 81 -19.92 -1.52 1.02
N PHE A 82 -19.08 -2.49 1.40
CA PHE A 82 -17.79 -2.22 2.01
C PHE A 82 -16.86 -1.45 1.07
N ILE A 83 -16.87 -1.81 -0.22
CA ILE A 83 -16.11 -1.12 -1.27
C ILE A 83 -16.56 0.33 -1.39
N LEU A 84 -17.87 0.57 -1.52
CA LEU A 84 -18.41 1.94 -1.67
C LEU A 84 -18.07 2.83 -0.46
N LEU A 85 -18.22 2.32 0.77
CA LEU A 85 -17.85 3.07 1.97
C LEU A 85 -16.35 3.36 2.03
N SER A 86 -15.52 2.38 1.65
CA SER A 86 -14.07 2.55 1.58
C SER A 86 -13.65 3.59 0.53
N MET A 87 -14.39 3.72 -0.58
CA MET A 87 -14.16 4.77 -1.57
C MET A 87 -14.38 6.17 -0.98
N PHE A 88 -15.45 6.38 -0.21
CA PHE A 88 -15.69 7.67 0.45
C PHE A 88 -14.60 8.02 1.47
N ILE A 89 -14.16 7.04 2.26
CA ILE A 89 -13.04 7.22 3.20
C ILE A 89 -11.77 7.60 2.45
N SER A 90 -11.47 6.90 1.36
CA SER A 90 -10.29 7.18 0.52
C SER A 90 -10.34 8.57 -0.09
N PHE A 91 -11.50 9.03 -0.56
CA PHE A 91 -11.68 10.37 -1.09
C PHE A 91 -11.40 11.45 -0.03
N GLY A 92 -11.97 11.30 1.18
CA GLY A 92 -11.71 12.22 2.29
C GLY A 92 -10.23 12.26 2.70
N TYR A 93 -9.57 11.10 2.74
CA TYR A 93 -8.14 10.99 3.01
C TYR A 93 -7.30 11.74 1.96
N VAL A 94 -7.55 11.50 0.67
CA VAL A 94 -6.79 12.14 -0.42
C VAL A 94 -6.98 13.66 -0.40
N LEU A 95 -8.19 14.15 -0.14
CA LEU A 95 -8.46 15.58 -0.05
C LEU A 95 -7.67 16.24 1.09
N ALA A 96 -7.74 15.67 2.30
CA ALA A 96 -7.03 16.20 3.46
C ALA A 96 -5.50 16.10 3.28
N ALA A 97 -5.01 14.97 2.77
CA ALA A 97 -3.59 14.75 2.51
C ALA A 97 -3.06 15.74 1.48
N SER A 98 -3.76 15.94 0.37
CA SER A 98 -3.35 16.86 -0.70
C SER A 98 -3.29 18.30 -0.23
N ALA A 99 -4.27 18.75 0.56
CA ALA A 99 -4.26 20.09 1.15
C ALA A 99 -3.06 20.28 2.10
N SER A 100 -2.80 19.29 2.96
CA SER A 100 -1.66 19.34 3.88
C SER A 100 -0.30 19.30 3.15
N ASP A 101 -0.17 18.46 2.11
CA ASP A 101 1.07 18.34 1.34
C ASP A 101 1.35 19.60 0.51
N ALA A 102 0.32 20.26 -0.02
CA ALA A 102 0.47 21.55 -0.71
C ALA A 102 1.06 22.62 0.21
N MET A 103 0.59 22.71 1.45
CA MET A 103 1.17 23.62 2.45
C MET A 103 2.62 23.26 2.77
N VAL A 104 2.94 21.97 2.87
CA VAL A 104 4.32 21.50 3.13
C VAL A 104 5.27 21.97 2.03
N VAL A 105 4.84 21.92 0.76
CA VAL A 105 5.63 22.42 -0.36
C VAL A 105 5.88 23.92 -0.22
N GLU A 106 4.84 24.71 0.05
CA GLU A 106 4.97 26.17 0.24
C GLU A 106 5.95 26.51 1.37
N TYR A 107 5.87 25.79 2.50
CA TYR A 107 6.78 25.98 3.63
C TYR A 107 8.21 25.52 3.31
N ALA A 108 8.38 24.38 2.63
CA ALA A 108 9.69 23.86 2.25
C ALA A 108 10.41 24.79 1.27
N GLN A 109 9.69 25.44 0.34
CA GLN A 109 10.28 26.39 -0.59
C GLN A 109 10.91 27.63 0.08
N ARG A 110 10.46 27.97 1.30
CA ARG A 110 11.03 29.06 2.12
C ARG A 110 12.34 28.66 2.81
N GLU A 111 12.70 27.39 2.82
CA GLU A 111 13.96 26.92 3.38
C GLU A 111 15.15 27.38 2.52
N PRO A 112 16.33 27.63 3.13
CA PRO A 112 17.57 27.85 2.38
C PRO A 112 17.84 26.68 1.43
N VAL A 113 18.33 26.96 0.22
CA VAL A 113 18.57 25.95 -0.83
C VAL A 113 19.42 24.78 -0.34
N ALA A 114 20.42 25.03 0.50
CA ALA A 114 21.30 24.00 1.05
C ALA A 114 20.60 23.00 2.01
N THR A 115 19.43 23.35 2.53
CA THR A 115 18.69 22.56 3.53
C THR A 115 17.23 22.31 3.13
N ARG A 116 16.87 22.61 1.88
CA ARG A 116 15.50 22.50 1.38
C ARG A 116 15.05 21.04 1.39
N GLY A 117 13.82 20.81 1.88
CA GLY A 117 13.24 19.48 2.06
C GLY A 117 13.27 18.98 3.51
N ARG A 118 13.83 19.74 4.45
CA ARG A 118 13.88 19.31 5.87
C ARG A 118 12.50 19.38 6.53
N ILE A 119 11.74 20.46 6.34
CA ILE A 119 10.35 20.54 6.79
C ILE A 119 9.55 19.34 6.26
N GLN A 120 9.67 19.06 4.96
CA GLN A 120 8.99 17.94 4.32
C GLN A 120 9.37 16.59 4.94
N THR A 121 10.68 16.38 5.16
CA THR A 121 11.18 15.17 5.84
C THR A 121 10.60 15.02 7.24
N VAL A 122 10.60 16.10 8.03
CA VAL A 122 10.07 16.09 9.40
C VAL A 122 8.58 15.73 9.40
N VAL A 123 7.80 16.32 8.49
CA VAL A 123 6.36 16.02 8.38
C VAL A 123 6.13 14.55 8.03
N TYR A 124 6.86 13.98 7.08
CA TYR A 124 6.72 12.55 6.77
C TYR A 124 7.18 11.66 7.92
N VAL A 125 8.28 11.99 8.60
CA VAL A 125 8.71 11.23 9.80
C VAL A 125 7.63 11.21 10.87
N VAL A 126 7.01 12.37 11.16
CA VAL A 126 5.89 12.45 12.12
C VAL A 126 4.69 11.65 11.63
N ARG A 127 4.36 11.71 10.33
CA ARG A 127 3.28 10.92 9.72
C ARG A 127 3.47 9.42 9.93
N GLU A 128 4.69 8.92 9.76
CA GLU A 128 5.02 7.49 9.86
C GLU A 128 5.07 6.99 11.31
N ILE A 129 5.65 7.78 12.22
CA ILE A 129 5.63 7.47 13.66
C ILE A 129 4.18 7.45 14.17
N THR A 130 3.37 8.43 13.79
CA THR A 130 1.96 8.47 14.20
C THR A 130 1.15 7.36 13.52
N GLY A 131 1.45 7.04 12.26
CA GLY A 131 0.85 5.92 11.53
C GLY A 131 1.14 4.57 12.20
N SER A 132 2.30 4.41 12.82
CA SER A 132 2.64 3.22 13.61
C SER A 132 1.68 2.99 14.78
N LEU A 133 1.14 4.06 15.38
CA LEU A 133 0.11 3.93 16.43
C LEU A 133 -1.18 3.32 15.90
N ALA A 134 -1.54 3.59 14.64
CA ALA A 134 -2.72 2.97 14.02
C ALA A 134 -2.53 1.47 13.82
N TYR A 135 -1.33 1.03 13.42
CA TYR A 135 -1.01 -0.39 13.32
C TYR A 135 -1.06 -1.10 14.67
N LEU A 136 -0.72 -0.43 15.78
CA LEU A 136 -0.87 -1.01 17.13
C LEU A 136 -2.34 -1.29 17.49
N VAL A 137 -3.28 -0.45 17.04
CA VAL A 137 -4.72 -0.70 17.23
C VAL A 137 -5.13 -1.99 16.52
N SER A 138 -4.64 -2.24 15.30
CA SER A 138 -4.89 -3.49 14.59
C SER A 138 -4.15 -4.67 15.24
N ALA A 139 -2.89 -4.48 15.61
CA ALA A 139 -2.03 -5.52 16.20
C ALA A 139 -2.59 -6.08 17.51
N ILE A 140 -3.15 -5.20 18.35
CA ILE A 140 -3.66 -5.55 19.67
C ILE A 140 -5.16 -5.83 19.61
N GLY A 141 -5.91 -5.00 18.87
CA GLY A 141 -7.36 -5.01 18.85
C GLY A 141 -7.98 -6.01 17.87
N LEU A 142 -7.34 -6.28 16.74
CA LEU A 142 -7.85 -7.20 15.69
C LEU A 142 -7.05 -8.50 15.65
N ASN A 143 -6.65 -9.02 16.82
CA ASN A 143 -5.82 -10.22 16.96
C ASN A 143 -6.48 -11.35 17.78
N GLY A 144 -7.80 -11.29 17.93
CA GLY A 144 -8.53 -12.36 18.60
C GLY A 144 -8.69 -13.61 17.74
N PRO A 145 -9.32 -14.67 18.27
CA PRO A 145 -9.52 -15.92 17.54
C PRO A 145 -10.31 -15.75 16.24
N ASN A 146 -11.23 -14.76 16.20
CA ASN A 146 -12.02 -14.41 15.01
C ASN A 146 -11.19 -13.88 13.83
N TYR A 147 -9.94 -13.47 14.09
CA TYR A 147 -9.00 -12.96 13.09
C TYR A 147 -7.79 -13.89 12.90
N GLY A 148 -7.83 -15.11 13.47
CA GLY A 148 -6.71 -16.06 13.43
C GLY A 148 -5.53 -15.68 14.32
N GLY A 149 -5.74 -14.80 15.30
CA GLY A 149 -4.69 -14.35 16.22
C GLY A 149 -4.68 -15.08 17.57
N ALA A 150 -3.62 -14.86 18.34
CA ALA A 150 -3.34 -15.57 19.60
C ALA A 150 -3.91 -14.87 20.84
N VAL A 151 -4.46 -13.66 20.70
CA VAL A 151 -4.93 -12.85 21.82
C VAL A 151 -6.33 -13.31 22.26
N SER A 152 -6.60 -13.33 23.57
CA SER A 152 -7.87 -13.83 24.11
C SER A 152 -9.09 -12.92 23.89
N PHE A 153 -8.89 -11.71 23.35
CA PHE A 153 -9.95 -10.74 23.09
C PHE A 153 -9.90 -10.27 21.64
N ALA A 154 -11.03 -9.80 21.13
CA ALA A 154 -11.17 -9.26 19.78
C ALA A 154 -12.03 -7.99 19.83
N LEU A 155 -11.54 -6.90 19.25
CA LEU A 155 -12.36 -5.72 18.98
C LEU A 155 -13.32 -6.00 17.82
N SER A 156 -14.49 -5.36 17.89
CA SER A 156 -15.37 -5.25 16.73
C SER A 156 -14.66 -4.49 15.59
N PRO A 157 -14.90 -4.86 14.32
CA PRO A 157 -14.35 -4.14 13.17
C PRO A 157 -14.67 -2.64 13.16
N ASN A 158 -15.73 -2.21 13.86
CA ASN A 158 -16.12 -0.80 13.96
C ASN A 158 -15.25 0.01 14.95
N ALA A 159 -14.58 -0.64 15.90
CA ALA A 159 -13.82 0.05 16.94
C ALA A 159 -12.60 0.82 16.39
N PRO A 160 -11.78 0.28 15.47
CA PRO A 160 -10.71 1.04 14.83
C PRO A 160 -11.18 2.32 14.13
N TYR A 161 -12.33 2.28 13.44
CA TYR A 161 -12.92 3.47 12.81
C TYR A 161 -13.34 4.51 13.85
N GLY A 162 -13.93 4.07 14.97
CA GLY A 162 -14.27 4.96 16.09
C GLY A 162 -13.05 5.61 16.74
N ILE A 163 -11.96 4.85 16.94
CA ILE A 163 -10.68 5.36 17.46
C ILE A 163 -10.09 6.39 16.48
N ALA A 164 -10.13 6.11 15.18
CA ALA A 164 -9.62 7.00 14.14
C ALA A 164 -10.42 8.31 14.00
N LEU A 165 -11.67 8.36 14.49
CA LEU A 165 -12.47 9.58 14.48
C LEU A 165 -11.91 10.66 15.43
N ALA A 166 -11.34 10.26 16.57
CA ALA A 166 -10.80 11.20 17.55
C ALA A 166 -9.71 12.14 16.98
N PRO A 167 -8.63 11.66 16.31
CA PRO A 167 -7.67 12.54 15.69
C PRO A 167 -8.26 13.36 14.54
N CYS A 168 -9.25 12.85 13.79
CA CYS A 168 -9.93 13.63 12.75
C CYS A 168 -10.63 14.87 13.34
N VAL A 169 -11.33 14.72 14.46
CA VAL A 169 -11.98 15.86 15.16
C VAL A 169 -10.93 16.87 15.65
N LEU A 170 -9.82 16.40 16.22
CA LEU A 170 -8.73 17.28 16.66
C LEU A 170 -8.12 18.07 15.48
N VAL A 171 -7.95 17.43 14.32
CA VAL A 171 -7.46 18.11 13.11
C VAL A 171 -8.43 19.20 12.67
N VAL A 172 -9.75 18.93 12.65
CA VAL A 172 -10.75 19.96 12.32
C VAL A 172 -10.66 21.15 13.27
N LEU A 173 -10.55 20.90 14.57
CA LEU A 173 -10.36 21.98 15.55
C LEU A 173 -9.05 22.76 15.30
N SER A 174 -7.96 22.06 14.98
CA SER A 174 -6.68 22.73 14.66
C SER A 174 -6.78 23.60 13.40
N THR A 175 -7.52 23.16 12.37
CA THR A 175 -7.72 23.98 11.16
C THR A 175 -8.56 25.23 11.42
N ILE A 176 -9.48 25.21 12.38
CA ILE A 176 -10.32 26.37 12.72
C ILE A 176 -9.58 27.34 13.65
N PHE A 177 -8.88 26.83 14.66
CA PHE A 177 -8.35 27.64 15.76
C PHE A 177 -6.85 27.91 15.71
N VAL A 178 -6.07 27.10 15.00
CA VAL A 178 -4.59 27.16 15.01
C VAL A 178 -4.03 27.56 13.65
N LEU A 179 -4.63 27.09 12.56
CA LEU A 179 -4.16 27.38 11.22
C LEU A 179 -4.38 28.86 10.87
N VAL A 180 -3.29 29.57 10.57
CA VAL A 180 -3.34 30.96 10.12
C VAL A 180 -3.10 31.00 8.61
N GLU A 181 -4.17 31.23 7.84
CA GLU A 181 -4.07 31.48 6.41
C GLU A 181 -3.74 32.95 6.13
N LYS A 182 -2.71 33.16 5.31
CA LYS A 182 -2.40 34.49 4.77
C LYS A 182 -3.18 34.65 3.48
N LYS A 183 -3.88 35.79 3.34
CA LYS A 183 -4.60 36.11 2.11
C LYS A 183 -3.62 36.25 0.94
N SER A 184 -3.74 35.39 -0.05
CA SER A 184 -2.99 35.45 -1.31
C SER A 184 -3.65 36.42 -2.29
N GLU A 185 -2.86 36.90 -3.26
CA GLU A 185 -3.41 37.69 -4.37
C GLU A 185 -4.35 36.83 -5.22
N ALA A 186 -5.51 37.38 -5.57
CA ALA A 186 -6.48 36.67 -6.38
C ALA A 186 -5.99 36.57 -7.83
N VAL A 187 -5.94 35.35 -8.37
CA VAL A 187 -5.58 35.09 -9.77
C VAL A 187 -6.83 34.59 -10.50
N SER A 188 -7.05 35.06 -11.74
CA SER A 188 -8.15 34.55 -12.55
C SER A 188 -7.88 33.10 -12.95
N PHE A 189 -8.91 32.25 -12.88
CA PHE A 189 -8.76 30.82 -13.22
C PHE A 189 -8.17 30.56 -14.62
N PRO A 190 -8.57 31.28 -15.69
CA PRO A 190 -7.98 31.07 -17.02
C PRO A 190 -6.48 31.38 -17.07
N LEU A 191 -6.03 32.41 -16.35
CA LEU A 191 -4.61 32.78 -16.27
C LEU A 191 -3.83 31.71 -15.50
N TRP A 192 -4.36 31.28 -14.35
CA TRP A 192 -3.77 30.20 -13.56
C TRP A 192 -3.64 28.90 -14.37
N TRP A 193 -4.71 28.51 -15.09
CA TRP A 193 -4.72 27.33 -15.95
C TRP A 193 -3.70 27.42 -17.08
N GLY A 194 -3.58 28.58 -17.73
CA GLY A 194 -2.58 28.83 -18.77
C GLY A 194 -1.15 28.63 -18.24
N ASN A 195 -0.83 29.24 -17.10
CA ASN A 195 0.48 29.10 -16.47
C ASN A 195 0.77 27.65 -16.05
N PHE A 196 -0.24 26.96 -15.49
CA PHE A 196 -0.10 25.55 -15.12
C PHE A 196 0.13 24.66 -16.35
N TRP A 197 -0.59 24.92 -17.44
CA TRP A 197 -0.43 24.19 -18.70
C TRP A 197 0.96 24.37 -19.32
N GLU A 198 1.51 25.58 -19.31
CA GLU A 198 2.90 25.83 -19.74
C GLU A 198 3.91 25.07 -18.86
N SER A 199 3.70 25.05 -17.55
CA SER A 199 4.54 24.29 -16.60
C SER A 199 4.49 22.78 -16.88
N LEU A 200 3.31 22.23 -17.22
CA LEU A 200 3.15 20.83 -17.65
C LEU A 200 3.94 20.49 -18.92
N GLN A 201 4.05 21.44 -19.86
CA GLN A 201 4.80 21.28 -21.09
C GLN A 201 6.32 21.39 -20.88
N SER A 202 6.76 21.92 -19.74
CA SER A 202 8.18 22.04 -19.42
C SER A 202 8.85 20.66 -19.43
N ARG A 203 10.10 20.63 -19.92
CA ARG A 203 10.87 19.39 -20.02
C ARG A 203 10.99 18.69 -18.67
N VAL A 204 11.21 19.46 -17.61
CA VAL A 204 11.42 18.95 -16.26
C VAL A 204 10.16 18.26 -15.74
N MET A 205 8.98 18.86 -15.93
CA MET A 205 7.72 18.33 -15.42
C MET A 205 7.35 16.99 -16.06
N TRP A 206 7.27 16.92 -17.39
CA TRP A 206 6.84 15.69 -18.05
C TRP A 206 7.85 14.55 -17.87
N GLN A 207 9.16 14.86 -17.87
CA GLN A 207 10.19 13.83 -17.69
C GLN A 207 10.07 13.15 -16.32
N ILE A 208 9.77 13.93 -15.28
CA ILE A 208 9.68 13.42 -13.92
C ILE A 208 8.36 12.69 -13.68
N CYS A 209 7.25 13.19 -14.24
CA CYS A 209 5.99 12.45 -14.25
C CYS A 209 6.15 11.10 -14.97
N LEU A 210 6.77 11.08 -16.15
CA LEU A 210 7.01 9.85 -16.90
C LEU A 210 7.93 8.89 -16.15
N PHE A 211 9.05 9.40 -15.62
CA PHE A 211 9.97 8.63 -14.77
C PHE A 211 9.23 7.99 -13.60
N ARG A 212 8.47 8.79 -12.84
CA ARG A 212 7.74 8.35 -11.66
C ARG A 212 6.69 7.30 -11.99
N PHE A 213 5.94 7.47 -13.07
CA PHE A 213 5.00 6.46 -13.55
C PHE A 213 5.71 5.14 -13.88
N LEU A 214 6.71 5.18 -14.77
CA LEU A 214 7.36 3.97 -15.28
C LEU A 214 8.12 3.22 -14.19
N ILE A 215 8.91 3.92 -13.37
CA ILE A 215 9.63 3.27 -12.27
C ILE A 215 8.65 2.63 -11.27
N SER A 216 7.50 3.27 -11.02
CA SER A 216 6.50 2.77 -10.06
C SER A 216 5.66 1.62 -10.62
N VAL A 217 5.34 1.60 -11.92
CA VAL A 217 4.67 0.46 -12.57
C VAL A 217 5.56 -0.78 -12.45
N PHE A 218 6.82 -0.68 -12.87
CA PHE A 218 7.74 -1.82 -12.89
C PHE A 218 8.05 -2.32 -11.47
N ASN A 219 8.30 -1.42 -10.52
CA ASN A 219 8.49 -1.81 -9.11
C ASN A 219 7.22 -2.32 -8.43
N GLY A 220 6.04 -1.93 -8.93
CA GLY A 220 4.74 -2.37 -8.44
C GLY A 220 4.37 -3.78 -8.89
N VAL A 221 5.09 -4.38 -9.84
CA VAL A 221 4.87 -5.77 -10.27
C VAL A 221 5.28 -6.69 -9.13
N ARG A 222 4.28 -7.20 -8.42
CA ARG A 222 4.42 -8.13 -7.28
C ARG A 222 4.00 -9.54 -7.69
N THR A 223 3.86 -10.44 -6.72
CA THR A 223 3.27 -11.76 -6.94
C THR A 223 2.02 -11.95 -6.08
N THR A 224 1.04 -12.69 -6.61
CA THR A 224 -0.16 -13.12 -5.88
C THR A 224 0.15 -14.23 -4.89
N ALA A 225 1.31 -14.90 -5.02
CA ALA A 225 1.74 -15.96 -4.12
C ALA A 225 2.23 -15.43 -2.76
N ALA A 226 2.57 -14.14 -2.63
CA ALA A 226 3.22 -13.59 -1.45
C ALA A 226 2.40 -13.81 -0.16
N LEU A 227 1.10 -13.52 -0.21
CA LEU A 227 0.21 -13.69 0.94
C LEU A 227 0.02 -15.18 1.29
N PRO A 228 -0.33 -16.08 0.35
CA PRO A 228 -0.36 -17.52 0.61
C PRO A 228 0.95 -18.08 1.18
N ILE A 229 2.11 -17.66 0.69
CA ILE A 229 3.42 -18.13 1.20
C ILE A 229 3.63 -17.66 2.64
N SER A 230 3.36 -16.38 2.91
CA SER A 230 3.45 -15.80 4.26
C SER A 230 2.62 -16.60 5.26
N THR A 231 1.37 -16.87 4.91
CA THR A 231 0.40 -17.56 5.79
C THR A 231 0.67 -19.05 5.90
N TYR A 232 0.84 -19.77 4.79
CA TYR A 232 0.84 -21.24 4.78
C TYR A 232 2.23 -21.87 4.81
N TRP A 233 3.25 -21.23 4.23
CA TRP A 233 4.61 -21.77 4.25
C TRP A 233 5.43 -21.18 5.38
N ALA A 234 5.45 -19.85 5.53
CA ALA A 234 6.22 -19.19 6.58
C ALA A 234 5.51 -19.21 7.96
N GLY A 235 4.19 -19.44 7.99
CA GLY A 235 3.41 -19.51 9.22
C GLY A 235 3.37 -18.18 9.96
N VAL A 236 3.31 -17.07 9.23
CA VAL A 236 3.28 -15.73 9.81
C VAL A 236 1.94 -15.49 10.51
N GLU A 237 1.98 -15.26 11.81
CA GLU A 237 0.79 -14.92 12.59
C GLU A 237 0.40 -13.44 12.40
N PRO A 238 -0.89 -13.08 12.46
CA PRO A 238 -1.34 -11.69 12.33
C PRO A 238 -0.69 -10.73 13.32
N LEU A 239 -0.33 -11.22 14.52
CA LEU A 239 0.35 -10.40 15.52
C LEU A 239 1.76 -10.02 15.07
N ASN A 240 2.51 -11.00 14.57
CA ASN A 240 3.85 -10.78 14.09
C ASN A 240 3.85 -9.93 12.82
N ASP A 241 2.90 -10.15 11.91
CA ASP A 241 2.72 -9.28 10.73
C ASP A 241 2.46 -7.82 11.14
N ALA A 242 1.51 -7.58 12.06
CA ALA A 242 1.20 -6.23 12.52
C ALA A 242 2.38 -5.56 13.25
N LEU A 243 3.12 -6.30 14.10
CA LEU A 243 4.34 -5.81 14.73
C LEU A 243 5.46 -5.54 13.72
N SER A 244 5.60 -6.39 12.70
CA SER A 244 6.55 -6.19 11.61
C SER A 244 6.22 -4.94 10.81
N ASN A 245 4.94 -4.63 10.57
CA ASN A 245 4.52 -3.37 9.95
C ASN A 245 4.87 -2.15 10.83
N VAL A 246 4.70 -2.23 12.16
CA VAL A 246 5.13 -1.17 13.09
C VAL A 246 6.63 -0.94 12.98
N ILE A 247 7.45 -1.99 13.04
CA ILE A 247 8.90 -1.89 12.88
C ILE A 247 9.26 -1.34 11.49
N GLY A 248 8.54 -1.78 10.45
CA GLY A 248 8.70 -1.32 9.08
C GLY A 248 8.50 0.19 8.94
N ASN A 249 7.44 0.76 9.51
CA ASN A 249 7.22 2.21 9.49
C ASN A 249 8.31 2.98 10.24
N LEU A 250 8.80 2.45 11.37
CA LEU A 250 9.90 3.07 12.11
C LEU A 250 11.22 3.01 11.33
N LEU A 251 11.48 1.92 10.61
CA LEU A 251 12.62 1.80 9.71
C LEU A 251 12.49 2.77 8.54
N PHE A 252 11.32 2.85 7.91
CA PHE A 252 11.03 3.80 6.85
C PHE A 252 11.25 5.24 7.33
N ALA A 253 10.70 5.63 8.49
CA ALA A 253 10.95 6.93 9.11
C ALA A 253 12.46 7.17 9.35
N SER A 254 13.20 6.16 9.79
CA SER A 254 14.65 6.25 9.99
C SER A 254 15.39 6.50 8.67
N VAL A 255 14.98 5.84 7.58
CA VAL A 255 15.51 6.07 6.23
C VAL A 255 15.26 7.51 5.80
N LEU A 256 14.06 8.03 6.02
CA LEU A 256 13.75 9.44 5.73
C LEU A 256 14.67 10.39 6.50
N VAL A 257 14.91 10.15 7.79
CA VAL A 257 15.85 10.96 8.59
C VAL A 257 17.27 10.89 8.05
N ILE A 258 17.75 9.69 7.70
CA ILE A 258 19.09 9.49 7.14
C ILE A 258 19.25 10.30 5.84
N VAL A 259 18.28 10.17 4.93
CA VAL A 259 18.33 10.86 3.64
C VAL A 259 18.16 12.36 3.81
N GLY A 260 17.27 12.83 4.67
CA GLY A 260 17.09 14.26 4.91
C GLY A 260 18.26 14.93 5.64
N LYS A 261 19.11 14.16 6.35
CA LYS A 261 20.32 14.68 6.99
C LYS A 261 21.56 14.61 6.09
N TRP A 262 21.72 13.51 5.34
CA TRP A 262 22.97 13.21 4.63
C TRP A 262 22.80 12.92 3.15
N GLY A 263 21.59 12.60 2.70
CA GLY A 263 21.28 12.13 1.34
C GLY A 263 20.95 13.22 0.32
N LEU A 264 20.87 14.49 0.72
CA LEU A 264 20.60 15.62 -0.18
C LEU A 264 21.65 15.75 -1.29
N HIS A 265 22.89 15.32 -1.04
CA HIS A 265 24.00 15.39 -2.00
C HIS A 265 24.36 14.04 -2.63
N TRP A 266 23.56 13.00 -2.38
CA TRP A 266 23.82 11.69 -2.98
C TRP A 266 23.45 11.69 -4.45
N ASN A 267 24.14 10.85 -5.23
CA ASN A 267 23.68 10.55 -6.57
C ASN A 267 22.47 9.62 -6.49
N TRP A 268 21.27 10.18 -6.69
CA TRP A 268 20.02 9.44 -6.53
C TRP A 268 19.88 8.28 -7.52
N ARG A 269 20.46 8.38 -8.73
CA ARG A 269 20.43 7.27 -9.71
C ARG A 269 21.13 6.03 -9.14
N TRP A 270 22.35 6.20 -8.65
CA TRP A 270 23.11 5.10 -8.02
C TRP A 270 22.47 4.62 -6.73
N THR A 271 21.93 5.53 -5.94
CA THR A 271 21.28 5.20 -4.67
C THR A 271 20.04 4.33 -4.88
N ILE A 272 19.18 4.70 -5.84
CA ILE A 272 17.99 3.91 -6.19
C ILE A 272 18.41 2.56 -6.78
N ALA A 273 19.39 2.53 -7.68
CA ALA A 273 19.88 1.29 -8.28
C ALA A 273 20.43 0.32 -7.21
N ALA A 274 21.32 0.79 -6.34
CA ALA A 274 21.89 -0.01 -5.27
C ALA A 274 20.83 -0.49 -4.28
N GLY A 275 19.87 0.38 -3.91
CA GLY A 275 18.76 0.01 -3.03
C GLY A 275 17.88 -1.09 -3.64
N THR A 276 17.46 -0.93 -4.89
CA THR A 276 16.61 -1.92 -5.57
C THR A 276 17.33 -3.26 -5.74
N LEU A 277 18.58 -3.26 -6.21
CA LEU A 277 19.34 -4.49 -6.38
C LEU A 277 19.64 -5.17 -5.05
N GLY A 278 20.05 -4.42 -4.03
CA GLY A 278 20.31 -4.95 -2.69
C GLY A 278 19.07 -5.60 -2.08
N MET A 279 17.90 -4.97 -2.24
CA MET A 279 16.65 -5.56 -1.79
C MET A 279 16.28 -6.83 -2.54
N ILE A 280 16.41 -6.86 -3.87
CA ILE A 280 16.13 -8.08 -4.64
C ILE A 280 17.02 -9.25 -4.18
N VAL A 281 18.29 -8.98 -3.85
CA VAL A 281 19.20 -9.99 -3.31
C VAL A 281 18.73 -10.50 -1.95
N ILE A 282 18.37 -9.60 -1.02
CA ILE A 282 17.91 -9.96 0.33
C ILE A 282 16.58 -10.73 0.27
N ASP A 283 15.61 -10.18 -0.46
CA ASP A 283 14.28 -10.75 -0.65
C ASP A 283 14.34 -12.11 -1.33
N GLY A 284 15.04 -12.18 -2.47
CA GLY A 284 15.25 -13.43 -3.19
C GLY A 284 15.90 -14.50 -2.31
N PHE A 285 16.93 -14.15 -1.55
CA PHE A 285 17.58 -15.09 -0.64
C PHE A 285 16.59 -15.73 0.35
N VAL A 286 15.79 -14.92 1.04
CA VAL A 286 14.84 -15.43 2.03
C VAL A 286 13.67 -16.15 1.39
N VAL A 287 13.06 -15.56 0.36
CA VAL A 287 11.88 -16.11 -0.30
C VAL A 287 12.21 -17.42 -0.98
N PHE A 288 13.34 -17.54 -1.71
CA PHE A 288 13.69 -18.82 -2.34
C PHE A 288 14.01 -19.91 -1.31
N LEU A 289 14.62 -19.58 -0.17
CA LEU A 289 14.78 -20.55 0.92
C LEU A 289 13.43 -21.00 1.51
N THR A 290 12.44 -20.11 1.52
CA THR A 290 11.07 -20.41 1.96
C THR A 290 10.33 -21.29 0.95
N ILE A 291 10.40 -20.94 -0.35
CA ILE A 291 9.79 -21.69 -1.45
C ILE A 291 10.30 -23.14 -1.46
N TRP A 292 11.62 -23.32 -1.39
CA TRP A 292 12.27 -24.62 -1.46
C TRP A 292 12.32 -25.40 -0.14
N ASN A 293 11.59 -24.93 0.88
CA ASN A 293 11.49 -25.56 2.20
C ASN A 293 12.85 -25.79 2.89
N VAL A 294 13.78 -24.86 2.74
CA VAL A 294 15.07 -24.86 3.46
C VAL A 294 14.91 -24.14 4.80
N VAL A 295 14.28 -22.96 4.80
CA VAL A 295 13.97 -22.19 6.01
C VAL A 295 12.55 -21.63 5.90
N ARG A 296 11.64 -22.12 6.74
CA ARG A 296 10.25 -21.65 6.84
C ARG A 296 9.98 -21.17 8.27
N ASN A 297 10.28 -19.90 8.52
CA ASN A 297 10.13 -19.29 9.83
C ASN A 297 9.59 -17.87 9.69
N GLN A 298 8.56 -17.53 10.47
CA GLN A 298 7.90 -16.23 10.43
C GLN A 298 8.84 -15.03 10.61
N TRP A 299 9.86 -15.11 11.47
CA TRP A 299 10.81 -14.03 11.70
C TRP A 299 11.81 -13.89 10.55
N PHE A 300 12.22 -15.03 9.98
CA PHE A 300 13.07 -15.06 8.81
C PHE A 300 12.37 -14.42 7.61
N PHE A 301 11.10 -14.78 7.37
CA PHE A 301 10.29 -14.27 6.27
C PHE A 301 9.94 -12.78 6.44
N ASN A 302 9.44 -12.37 7.61
CA ASN A 302 9.04 -10.98 7.84
C ASN A 302 10.21 -10.00 7.82
N GLY A 303 11.43 -10.44 8.16
CA GLY A 303 12.63 -9.62 8.08
C GLY A 303 12.88 -9.03 6.68
N VAL A 304 12.36 -9.67 5.63
CA VAL A 304 12.43 -9.17 4.25
C VAL A 304 11.56 -7.95 4.03
N GLY A 305 10.32 -7.97 4.53
CA GLY A 305 9.41 -6.83 4.43
C GLY A 305 9.99 -5.58 5.10
N LEU A 306 10.78 -5.78 6.17
CA LEU A 306 11.55 -4.73 6.82
C LEU A 306 12.68 -4.19 5.95
N ALA A 307 13.41 -5.07 5.24
CA ALA A 307 14.46 -4.66 4.32
C ALA A 307 13.93 -3.87 3.11
N GLU A 308 12.68 -4.13 2.67
CA GLU A 308 12.04 -3.38 1.56
C GLU A 308 11.84 -1.90 1.87
N GLN A 309 11.73 -1.55 3.15
CA GLN A 309 11.50 -0.17 3.59
C GLN A 309 12.64 0.76 3.23
N PHE A 310 13.85 0.24 3.09
CA PHE A 310 15.02 1.03 2.72
C PHE A 310 14.95 1.57 1.28
N PRO A 311 14.91 0.72 0.22
CA PRO A 311 14.75 1.23 -1.15
C PRO A 311 13.40 1.89 -1.39
N TYR A 312 12.34 1.51 -0.67
CA TYR A 312 11.07 2.20 -0.72
C TYR A 312 11.20 3.65 -0.23
N GLY A 313 11.76 3.84 0.97
CA GLY A 313 12.04 5.16 1.55
C GLY A 313 12.90 6.05 0.67
N LEU A 314 13.96 5.49 0.08
CA LEU A 314 14.82 6.21 -0.85
C LEU A 314 14.06 6.72 -2.08
N ARG A 315 13.24 5.88 -2.71
CA ARG A 315 12.45 6.28 -3.89
C ARG A 315 11.38 7.29 -3.52
N TYR A 316 10.71 7.09 -2.40
CA TYR A 316 9.65 7.98 -1.90
C TYR A 316 10.19 9.39 -1.65
N ILE A 317 11.27 9.51 -0.87
CA ILE A 317 11.79 10.81 -0.45
C ILE A 317 12.42 11.60 -1.59
N VAL A 318 13.16 10.93 -2.49
CA VAL A 318 13.71 11.57 -3.69
C VAL A 318 12.59 12.16 -4.54
N SER A 319 11.50 11.41 -4.70
CA SER A 319 10.39 11.88 -5.52
C SER A 319 9.62 13.05 -4.90
N THR A 320 9.58 13.13 -3.57
CA THR A 320 8.91 14.21 -2.85
C THR A 320 9.77 15.49 -2.80
N TYR A 321 11.10 15.38 -2.69
CA TYR A 321 12.02 16.52 -2.83
C TYR A 321 11.96 17.14 -4.23
N VAL A 322 11.98 16.29 -5.25
CA VAL A 322 11.88 16.71 -6.64
C VAL A 322 10.59 17.52 -6.88
N ALA A 323 9.47 17.11 -6.27
CA ALA A 323 8.22 17.86 -6.37
C ALA A 323 8.30 19.28 -5.77
N VAL A 324 9.05 19.45 -4.67
CA VAL A 324 9.27 20.78 -4.05
C VAL A 324 10.10 21.70 -4.94
N GLU A 325 11.11 21.16 -5.61
CA GLU A 325 12.02 21.94 -6.45
C GLU A 325 11.39 22.40 -7.78
N ILE A 326 10.39 21.67 -8.27
CA ILE A 326 9.77 21.92 -9.59
C ILE A 326 8.47 22.72 -9.47
N ALA A 327 7.83 22.69 -8.30
CA ALA A 327 6.63 23.45 -8.05
C ALA A 327 6.88 24.95 -8.26
N ASP A 328 6.21 25.53 -9.27
CA ASP A 328 6.17 26.97 -9.44
C ASP A 328 5.30 27.62 -8.35
N LYS A 329 5.63 28.87 -7.99
CA LYS A 329 4.85 29.64 -7.02
C LYS A 329 3.40 29.79 -7.48
N GLY A 330 2.45 29.45 -6.60
CA GLY A 330 1.01 29.46 -6.89
C GLY A 330 0.48 28.18 -7.57
N ASN A 331 1.35 27.24 -7.93
CA ASN A 331 1.02 25.95 -8.54
C ASN A 331 1.53 24.76 -7.69
N GLU A 332 1.91 24.99 -6.43
CA GLU A 332 2.56 24.02 -5.55
C GLU A 332 1.68 22.80 -5.33
N GLY A 333 0.42 23.02 -4.94
CA GLY A 333 -0.55 21.95 -4.71
C GLY A 333 -0.90 21.17 -5.97
N ALA A 334 -1.05 21.85 -7.11
CA ALA A 334 -1.36 21.20 -8.39
C ALA A 334 -0.19 20.34 -8.89
N THR A 335 1.04 20.86 -8.79
CA THR A 335 2.27 20.14 -9.16
C THR A 335 2.48 18.92 -8.28
N TYR A 336 2.39 19.09 -6.96
CA TYR A 336 2.57 18.01 -6.01
C TYR A 336 1.48 16.93 -6.15
N GLY A 337 0.23 17.38 -6.29
CA GLY A 337 -0.93 16.52 -6.53
C GLY A 337 -0.81 15.72 -7.82
N LEU A 338 -0.36 16.35 -8.92
CA LEU A 338 -0.07 15.66 -10.18
C LEU A 338 0.98 14.57 -10.01
N ILE A 339 2.16 14.92 -9.49
CA ILE A 339 3.28 13.98 -9.33
C ILE A 339 2.84 12.79 -8.45
N THR A 340 2.11 13.06 -7.36
CA THR A 340 1.57 12.02 -6.48
C THR A 340 0.55 11.15 -7.19
N THR A 341 -0.39 11.75 -7.93
CA THR A 341 -1.44 11.03 -8.66
C THR A 341 -0.87 10.13 -9.75
N VAL A 342 0.13 10.60 -10.50
CA VAL A 342 0.83 9.80 -11.50
C VAL A 342 1.49 8.58 -10.87
N SER A 343 2.02 8.70 -9.65
CA SER A 343 2.50 7.56 -8.86
C SER A 343 1.38 6.60 -8.51
N SER A 344 0.26 7.10 -7.98
CA SER A 344 -0.86 6.27 -7.53
C SER A 344 -1.51 5.50 -8.69
N LEU A 345 -1.57 6.12 -9.87
CA LEU A 345 -2.05 5.48 -11.10
C LEU A 345 -1.19 4.29 -11.54
N SER A 346 0.07 4.20 -11.12
CA SER A 346 0.92 3.06 -11.46
C SER A 346 0.47 1.76 -10.80
N GLY A 347 -0.21 1.84 -9.64
CA GLY A 347 -0.64 0.68 -8.85
C GLY A 347 -1.60 -0.24 -9.61
N PRO A 348 -2.72 0.28 -10.17
CA PRO A 348 -3.62 -0.51 -11.02
C PRO A 348 -2.94 -1.13 -12.24
N PHE A 349 -2.07 -0.39 -12.94
CA PHE A 349 -1.34 -0.93 -14.10
C PHE A 349 -0.44 -2.10 -13.70
N ALA A 350 0.36 -1.93 -12.64
CA ALA A 350 1.21 -2.99 -12.13
C ALA A 350 0.38 -4.21 -11.70
N THR A 351 -0.77 -3.97 -11.06
CA THR A 351 -1.71 -5.01 -10.63
C THR A 351 -2.24 -5.84 -11.78
N ILE A 352 -2.70 -5.20 -12.86
CA ILE A 352 -3.15 -5.91 -14.05
C ILE A 352 -2.01 -6.74 -14.64
N ILE A 353 -0.81 -6.18 -14.76
CA ILE A 353 0.37 -6.87 -15.33
C ILE A 353 0.68 -8.14 -14.54
N TYR A 354 0.85 -8.03 -13.22
CA TYR A 354 1.24 -9.21 -12.45
C TYR A 354 0.10 -10.20 -12.26
N LYS A 355 -1.15 -9.75 -12.09
CA LYS A 355 -2.28 -10.68 -11.97
C LYS A 355 -2.49 -11.48 -13.26
N TYR A 356 -2.37 -10.81 -14.41
CA TYR A 356 -2.46 -11.47 -15.70
C TYR A 356 -1.31 -12.46 -15.88
N ALA A 357 -0.06 -12.06 -15.62
CA ALA A 357 1.09 -12.97 -15.72
C ALA A 357 0.97 -14.17 -14.77
N ASN A 358 0.53 -13.94 -13.53
CA ASN A 358 0.37 -14.99 -12.52
C ASN A 358 -0.81 -15.92 -12.81
N SER A 359 -1.79 -15.49 -13.61
CA SER A 359 -2.96 -16.33 -13.94
C SER A 359 -2.61 -17.62 -14.68
N TYR A 360 -1.41 -17.69 -15.26
CA TYR A 360 -0.88 -18.87 -15.95
C TYR A 360 -0.20 -19.89 -15.02
N PHE A 361 -0.07 -19.60 -13.72
CA PHE A 361 0.69 -20.39 -12.74
C PHE A 361 -0.19 -20.82 -11.56
N LYS A 362 0.15 -21.94 -10.92
CA LYS A 362 -0.49 -22.46 -9.71
C LYS A 362 -0.01 -21.72 -8.46
N VAL A 363 -0.52 -20.51 -8.27
CA VAL A 363 -0.11 -19.59 -7.19
C VAL A 363 -1.27 -19.11 -6.33
N ARG A 364 -2.43 -19.76 -6.44
CA ARG A 364 -3.60 -19.47 -5.59
C ARG A 364 -3.41 -20.06 -4.20
N GLN A 365 -4.26 -19.65 -3.28
CA GLN A 365 -4.20 -20.08 -1.89
C GLN A 365 -4.25 -21.61 -1.74
N ASN A 366 -5.16 -22.28 -2.44
CA ASN A 366 -5.27 -23.75 -2.41
C ASN A 366 -4.09 -24.45 -3.08
N ASP A 367 -3.52 -23.87 -4.14
CA ASP A 367 -2.32 -24.41 -4.78
C ASP A 367 -1.15 -24.41 -3.80
N VAL A 368 -0.90 -23.28 -3.13
CA VAL A 368 0.20 -23.10 -2.17
C VAL A 368 0.03 -24.03 -0.96
N LYS A 369 -1.21 -24.28 -0.50
CA LYS A 369 -1.49 -25.27 0.56
C LYS A 369 -1.07 -26.68 0.18
N SER A 370 -1.16 -27.07 -1.09
CA SER A 370 -0.77 -28.42 -1.56
C SER A 370 0.74 -28.67 -1.47
N ASP A 371 1.55 -27.61 -1.48
CA ASP A 371 3.03 -27.63 -1.37
C ASP A 371 3.74 -28.67 -2.28
N THR A 372 3.18 -28.90 -3.48
CA THR A 372 3.76 -29.82 -4.47
C THR A 372 4.99 -29.23 -5.16
N LEU A 373 5.84 -30.09 -5.75
CA LEU A 373 7.02 -29.65 -6.50
C LEU A 373 6.67 -28.72 -7.67
N GLU A 374 5.55 -28.99 -8.35
CA GLU A 374 5.05 -28.16 -9.44
C GLU A 374 4.71 -26.74 -8.95
N VAL A 375 3.98 -26.63 -7.83
CA VAL A 375 3.61 -25.34 -7.22
C VAL A 375 4.85 -24.55 -6.80
N ARG A 376 5.88 -25.20 -6.24
CA ARG A 376 7.12 -24.51 -5.87
C ARG A 376 7.86 -23.92 -7.08
N TRP A 377 7.84 -24.61 -8.23
CA TRP A 377 8.38 -24.07 -9.47
C TRP A 377 7.54 -22.91 -10.01
N ASP A 378 6.22 -23.04 -10.02
CA ASP A 378 5.31 -21.98 -10.45
C ASP A 378 5.46 -20.71 -9.61
N VAL A 379 5.57 -20.87 -8.29
CA VAL A 379 5.89 -19.76 -7.38
C VAL A 379 7.27 -19.16 -7.68
N THR A 380 8.28 -19.99 -7.97
CA THR A 380 9.63 -19.52 -8.34
C THR A 380 9.57 -18.63 -9.60
N TYR A 381 8.82 -19.04 -10.63
CA TYR A 381 8.71 -18.29 -11.88
C TYR A 381 8.04 -16.93 -11.70
N VAL A 382 6.95 -16.84 -10.93
CA VAL A 382 6.29 -15.54 -10.69
C VAL A 382 7.18 -14.58 -9.91
N TYR A 383 8.04 -15.07 -9.01
CA TYR A 383 9.05 -14.24 -8.35
C TYR A 383 10.15 -13.79 -9.32
N PHE A 384 10.60 -14.63 -10.24
CA PHE A 384 11.52 -14.19 -11.30
C PHE A 384 10.92 -13.11 -12.19
N ILE A 385 9.63 -13.20 -12.54
CA ILE A 385 8.93 -12.15 -13.30
C ILE A 385 8.89 -10.84 -12.48
N SER A 386 8.53 -10.90 -11.20
CA SER A 386 8.51 -9.74 -10.31
C SER A 386 9.89 -9.08 -10.18
N TYR A 387 10.93 -9.86 -9.88
CA TYR A 387 12.31 -9.35 -9.75
C TYR A 387 12.86 -8.84 -11.09
N GLY A 388 12.58 -9.54 -12.19
CA GLY A 388 12.95 -9.08 -13.53
C GLY A 388 12.33 -7.72 -13.86
N SER A 389 11.05 -7.51 -13.51
CA SER A 389 10.39 -6.22 -13.64
C SER A 389 11.04 -5.14 -12.75
N LYS A 390 11.32 -5.44 -11.48
CA LYS A 390 12.02 -4.52 -10.58
C LYS A 390 13.41 -4.13 -11.10
N ILE A 391 14.18 -5.05 -11.69
CA ILE A 391 15.48 -4.75 -12.34
C ILE A 391 15.27 -3.91 -13.60
N ALA A 392 14.30 -4.26 -14.44
CA ALA A 392 13.97 -3.49 -15.64
C ALA A 392 13.52 -2.05 -15.31
N SER A 393 12.99 -1.80 -14.12
CA SER A 393 12.68 -0.45 -13.64
C SER A 393 13.90 0.49 -13.63
N LEU A 394 15.10 -0.07 -13.45
CA LEU A 394 16.36 0.69 -13.39
C LEU A 394 16.74 1.29 -14.73
N PHE A 395 16.23 0.75 -15.84
CA PHE A 395 16.39 1.34 -17.16
C PHE A 395 15.90 2.79 -17.15
N TRP A 396 14.80 3.09 -16.47
CA TRP A 396 14.20 4.44 -16.47
C TRP A 396 14.99 5.49 -15.69
N LEU A 397 16.06 5.12 -14.98
CA LEU A 397 16.89 6.06 -14.22
C LEU A 397 17.55 7.15 -15.08
N PHE A 398 17.68 6.94 -16.41
CA PHE A 398 18.19 8.00 -17.30
C PHE A 398 17.26 9.22 -17.40
N LEU A 399 15.97 9.06 -17.08
CA LEU A 399 14.99 10.16 -17.08
C LEU A 399 15.10 11.07 -15.87
N LEU A 400 15.69 10.58 -14.77
CA LEU A 400 15.97 11.40 -13.60
C LEU A 400 17.13 12.34 -13.95
N PRO A 401 17.03 13.68 -13.73
CA PRO A 401 18.07 14.64 -14.12
C PRO A 401 19.48 14.28 -13.63
#